data_AF-A0A8T5S1A0-F1
#
_entry.id   AF-A0A8T5S1A0-F1
#
_cell.length_a   1.000
_cell.length_b   1.000
_cell.length_c   1.000
_cell.angle_alpha   90.00
_cell.angle_beta   90.00
_cell.angle_gamma   90.00
#
_symmetry.space_group_name_H-M   'P 1'
#
loop_
_entity.id
_entity.type
_entity.pdbx_description
1 polymer ?
#
loop_
_entity_poly.entity_id
_entity_poly.type
_entity_poly.pdbx_seq_one_letter_code
_entity_poly.pdbx_strand_id
1 'polypeptide(L)'
;MIEKIIVLGGKGGVGKSSISAATAVLLSNLLPEKKILLISFDMAHNLSDLLSKDIGNAITPIMSNLWAIEPDANEYAEIYTRDLVNKMKTLMKQMPLVGRIPQIEEFIDTTFTSDSIPLALKNAMFFQKILDAEDIKSQEVQFDVIIADFPP
;
A
#
# COMPACT_ATOMS: atom_id res chain seq x y z
N MET A 1 2.62 -3.04 -18.78
CA MET A 1 1.27 -2.64 -18.29
C MET A 1 0.80 -3.80 -17.43
N ILE A 2 0.25 -3.56 -16.24
CA ILE A 2 -0.29 -4.66 -15.43
C ILE A 2 -1.38 -5.36 -16.23
N GLU A 3 -1.24 -6.67 -16.38
CA GLU A 3 -2.20 -7.49 -17.11
C GLU A 3 -3.31 -8.00 -16.19
N LYS A 4 -3.00 -8.19 -14.90
CA LYS A 4 -3.95 -8.75 -13.93
C LYS A 4 -3.67 -8.35 -12.49
N ILE A 5 -4.75 -8.06 -11.76
CA ILE A 5 -4.76 -7.88 -10.31
C ILE A 5 -5.65 -8.98 -9.71
N ILE A 6 -5.12 -9.71 -8.74
CA ILE A 6 -5.83 -10.75 -7.98
C ILE A 6 -5.94 -10.28 -6.54
N VAL A 7 -7.17 -10.10 -6.05
CA VAL A 7 -7.42 -9.65 -4.68
C VAL A 7 -8.00 -10.82 -3.87
N LEU A 8 -7.37 -11.13 -2.74
CA LEU A 8 -7.82 -12.14 -1.79
C LEU A 8 -8.39 -11.45 -0.55
N GLY A 9 -9.72 -11.54 -0.40
CA GLY A 9 -10.46 -11.01 0.74
C GLY A 9 -11.19 -12.10 1.52
N GLY A 10 -11.57 -11.80 2.77
CA GLY A 10 -12.28 -12.73 3.64
C GLY A 10 -11.97 -12.52 5.12
N LYS A 11 -12.74 -13.19 6.00
CA LYS A 11 -12.65 -13.04 7.45
C LYS A 11 -11.26 -13.40 8.01
N GLY A 12 -10.97 -13.00 9.25
CA GLY A 12 -9.75 -13.39 9.96
C GLY A 12 -9.66 -14.91 10.13
N GLY A 13 -8.46 -15.47 9.95
CA GLY A 13 -8.19 -16.90 10.20
C GLY A 13 -8.61 -17.88 9.09
N VAL A 14 -9.13 -17.42 7.95
CA VAL A 14 -9.52 -18.32 6.83
C VAL A 14 -8.36 -18.76 5.92
N GLY A 15 -7.12 -18.33 6.24
CA GLY A 15 -5.92 -18.72 5.49
C GLY A 15 -5.58 -17.84 4.28
N LYS A 16 -6.06 -16.59 4.22
CA LYS A 16 -5.83 -15.69 3.08
C LYS A 16 -4.37 -15.50 2.75
N SER A 17 -3.55 -15.09 3.72
CA SER A 17 -2.11 -14.85 3.50
C SER A 17 -1.38 -16.08 2.99
N SER A 18 -1.73 -17.26 3.51
CA SER A 18 -1.17 -18.54 3.04
C SER A 18 -1.56 -18.83 1.58
N ILE A 19 -2.83 -18.61 1.22
CA ILE A 19 -3.31 -18.80 -0.16
C ILE A 19 -2.68 -17.76 -1.09
N SER A 20 -2.56 -16.51 -0.66
CA SER A 20 -1.92 -15.43 -1.41
C SER A 20 -0.45 -15.76 -1.71
N ALA A 21 0.31 -16.18 -0.70
CA ALA A 21 1.71 -16.60 -0.84
C ALA A 21 1.84 -17.83 -1.77
N ALA A 22 1.02 -18.86 -1.55
CA ALA A 22 1.04 -20.06 -2.39
C ALA A 22 0.68 -19.74 -3.86
N THR A 23 -0.29 -18.85 -4.08
CA THR A 23 -0.69 -18.41 -5.42
C THR A 23 0.45 -17.65 -6.11
N ALA A 24 1.15 -16.79 -5.37
CA ALA A 24 2.29 -16.03 -5.88
C ALA A 24 3.43 -16.94 -6.34
N VAL A 25 3.81 -17.90 -5.50
CA VAL A 25 4.86 -18.89 -5.83
C VAL A 25 4.43 -19.77 -7.00
N LEU A 26 3.17 -20.24 -7.03
CA LEU A 26 2.66 -21.06 -8.11
C LEU A 26 2.70 -20.32 -9.45
N LEU A 27 2.21 -19.08 -9.50
CA LEU A 27 2.22 -18.27 -10.72
C LEU A 27 3.64 -17.93 -11.17
N SER A 28 4.56 -17.67 -10.24
CA SER A 28 5.98 -17.43 -10.54
C SER A 28 6.61 -18.61 -11.26
N ASN A 29 6.30 -19.84 -10.83
CA ASN A 29 6.79 -21.05 -11.46
C ASN A 29 6.12 -21.35 -12.81
N LEU A 30 4.81 -21.09 -12.94
CA LEU A 30 4.06 -21.39 -14.17
C LEU A 30 4.28 -20.36 -15.29
N LEU A 31 4.62 -19.13 -14.93
CA LEU A 31 4.76 -17.99 -15.84
C LEU A 31 6.14 -17.32 -15.65
N PRO A 32 7.24 -18.00 -16.00
CA PRO A 32 8.61 -17.51 -15.74
C PRO A 32 8.93 -16.18 -16.43
N GLU A 33 8.23 -15.84 -17.51
CA GLU A 33 8.35 -14.56 -18.23
C GLU A 33 7.60 -13.40 -17.58
N LYS A 34 6.70 -13.68 -16.63
CA LYS A 34 5.89 -12.66 -15.94
C LYS A 34 6.55 -12.23 -14.64
N LYS A 35 6.54 -10.92 -14.37
CA LYS A 35 6.98 -10.33 -13.11
C LYS A 35 5.80 -10.18 -12.16
N ILE A 36 5.90 -10.78 -10.99
CA ILE A 36 4.79 -10.89 -10.04
C ILE A 36 5.12 -10.11 -8.77
N LEU A 37 4.16 -9.33 -8.29
CA LEU A 37 4.25 -8.64 -7.00
C LEU A 37 3.16 -9.17 -6.06
N LEU A 38 3.59 -9.70 -4.92
CA LEU A 38 2.74 -10.03 -3.79
C LEU A 38 2.74 -8.86 -2.80
N ILE A 39 1.56 -8.34 -2.49
CA ILE A 39 1.39 -7.25 -1.54
C ILE A 39 0.52 -7.77 -0.41
N SER A 40 1.00 -7.70 0.83
CA SER A 40 0.14 -7.91 2.01
C SER A 40 -0.07 -6.63 2.76
N PHE A 41 -1.33 -6.36 3.05
CA PHE A 41 -1.80 -5.26 3.88
C PHE A 41 -2.33 -5.76 5.23
N ASP A 42 -2.04 -7.01 5.59
CA ASP A 42 -2.42 -7.60 6.87
C ASP A 42 -1.45 -7.14 7.98
N MET A 43 -1.99 -6.57 9.05
CA MET A 43 -1.21 -6.05 10.18
C MET A 43 -0.52 -7.15 11.00
N ALA A 44 -0.85 -8.41 10.74
CA ALA A 44 -0.27 -9.56 11.45
C ALA A 44 1.15 -9.95 10.96
N HIS A 45 1.72 -9.25 9.98
CA HIS A 45 3.06 -9.48 9.43
C HIS A 45 3.37 -10.94 9.03
N ASN A 46 2.44 -11.56 8.30
CA ASN A 46 2.47 -13.01 8.07
C ASN A 46 3.36 -13.43 6.89
N LEU A 47 3.70 -12.56 5.92
CA LEU A 47 4.42 -13.01 4.72
C LEU A 47 5.87 -13.34 5.00
N SER A 48 6.52 -12.58 5.88
CA SER A 48 7.93 -12.79 6.21
C SER A 48 8.18 -14.19 6.76
N ASP A 49 7.31 -14.63 7.67
CA ASP A 49 7.33 -15.98 8.23
C ASP A 49 6.98 -17.04 7.19
N LEU A 50 5.92 -16.83 6.40
CA LEU A 50 5.44 -17.77 5.38
C LEU A 50 6.49 -18.03 4.28
N LEU A 51 7.24 -17.00 3.88
CA LEU A 51 8.22 -17.07 2.81
C LEU A 51 9.65 -17.21 3.32
N SER A 52 9.87 -17.17 4.64
CA SER A 52 11.19 -17.21 5.28
C SER A 52 12.14 -16.15 4.70
N LYS A 53 11.62 -14.93 4.53
CA LYS A 53 12.31 -13.75 4.00
C LYS A 53 11.93 -12.55 4.84
N ASP A 54 12.86 -11.60 5.03
CA ASP A 54 12.54 -10.35 5.70
C ASP A 54 11.83 -9.42 4.71
N ILE A 55 10.51 -9.31 4.84
CA ILE A 55 9.64 -8.50 3.96
C ILE A 55 9.05 -7.38 4.80
N GLY A 56 9.18 -6.15 4.31
CA GLY A 56 8.62 -4.96 4.97
C GLY A 56 8.18 -3.91 3.96
N ASN A 57 8.39 -2.64 4.29
CA ASN A 57 7.95 -1.49 3.49
C ASN A 57 8.58 -1.37 2.10
N ALA A 58 9.67 -2.10 1.84
CA ALA A 58 10.39 -2.10 0.58
C ALA A 58 10.08 -3.36 -0.24
N ILE A 59 10.05 -3.20 -1.56
CA ILE A 59 9.90 -4.31 -2.50
C ILE A 59 11.10 -5.24 -2.34
N THR A 60 10.82 -6.48 -1.97
CA THR A 60 11.82 -7.49 -1.63
C THR A 60 11.75 -8.63 -2.63
N PRO A 61 12.86 -9.01 -3.30
CA PRO A 61 12.88 -10.17 -4.18
C PRO A 61 12.75 -11.47 -3.40
N ILE A 62 11.81 -12.31 -3.81
CA ILE A 62 11.55 -13.63 -3.21
C ILE A 62 12.11 -14.74 -4.11
N MET A 63 11.85 -14.64 -5.42
CA MET A 63 12.35 -15.55 -6.46
C MET A 63 12.82 -14.71 -7.67
N SER A 64 13.25 -15.35 -8.76
CA SER A 64 13.75 -14.66 -9.96
C SER A 64 12.75 -13.71 -10.61
N ASN A 65 11.45 -14.02 -10.50
CA ASN A 65 10.35 -13.23 -11.08
C ASN A 65 9.22 -12.95 -10.07
N LEU A 66 9.49 -13.09 -8.77
CA LEU A 66 8.53 -12.82 -7.70
C LEU A 66 9.12 -11.88 -6.68
N TRP A 67 8.37 -10.83 -6.37
CA TRP A 67 8.66 -9.85 -5.33
C TRP A 67 7.52 -9.79 -4.32
N ALA A 68 7.83 -9.38 -3.10
CA ALA A 68 6.85 -9.14 -2.07
C ALA A 68 7.10 -7.80 -1.36
N ILE A 69 6.02 -7.23 -0.82
CA ILE A 69 6.05 -6.03 0.01
C ILE A 69 4.95 -6.13 1.06
N GLU A 70 5.26 -5.65 2.26
CA GLU A 70 4.35 -5.64 3.40
C GLU A 70 4.38 -4.24 4.04
N PRO A 71 3.60 -3.29 3.49
CA PRO A 71 3.62 -1.92 3.97
C PRO A 71 3.01 -1.81 5.37
N ASP A 72 3.68 -1.10 6.27
CA ASP A 72 3.13 -0.70 7.55
C ASP A 72 1.99 0.30 7.34
N ALA A 73 0.79 -0.08 7.80
CA ALA A 73 -0.42 0.72 7.63
C ALA A 73 -0.38 2.06 8.38
N ASN A 74 0.31 2.12 9.53
CA ASN A 74 0.42 3.32 10.34
C ASN A 74 1.41 4.29 9.72
N GLU A 75 2.59 3.81 9.33
CA GLU A 75 3.59 4.63 8.64
C GLU A 75 3.01 5.19 7.34
N TYR A 76 2.28 4.36 6.58
CA TYR A 76 1.61 4.81 5.36
C TYR A 76 0.54 5.87 5.64
N ALA A 77 -0.30 5.65 6.67
CA ALA A 77 -1.30 6.63 7.07
C ALA A 77 -0.65 7.95 7.48
N GLU A 78 0.47 7.93 8.22
CA GLU A 78 1.21 9.14 8.61
C GLU A 78 1.74 9.92 7.42
N ILE A 79 2.43 9.24 6.49
CA ILE A 79 2.99 9.87 5.28
C ILE A 79 1.86 10.50 4.46
N TYR A 80 0.79 9.74 4.20
CA TYR A 80 -0.33 10.24 3.41
C TYR A 80 -1.05 11.39 4.08
N THR A 81 -1.30 11.31 5.40
CA THR A 81 -1.92 12.40 6.17
C THR A 81 -1.09 13.67 6.04
N ARG A 82 0.23 13.55 6.22
CA ARG A 82 1.16 14.67 6.12
C ARG A 82 1.10 15.32 4.74
N ASP A 83 1.11 14.51 3.68
CA ASP A 83 1.03 15.00 2.30
C ASP A 83 -0.31 15.67 2.00
N LEU A 84 -1.41 15.11 2.50
CA LEU A 84 -2.75 15.70 2.38
C LEU A 84 -2.81 17.06 3.08
N VAL A 85 -2.35 17.14 4.34
CA VAL A 85 -2.30 18.38 5.11
C VAL A 85 -1.44 19.43 4.42
N ASN A 86 -0.26 19.05 3.91
CA ASN A 86 0.61 19.96 3.17
C ASN A 86 -0.03 20.49 1.88
N LYS A 87 -0.71 19.63 1.11
CA LYS A 87 -1.46 20.06 -0.08
C LYS A 87 -2.60 21.00 0.29
N MET A 88 -3.38 20.69 1.34
CA MET A 88 -4.45 21.56 1.83
C MET A 88 -3.93 22.94 2.25
N LYS A 89 -2.83 22.99 3.02
CA LYS A 89 -2.18 24.25 3.41
C LYS A 89 -1.72 25.06 2.20
N THR A 90 -1.16 24.39 1.19
CA THR A 90 -0.73 25.04 -0.05
C THR A 90 -1.90 25.67 -0.78
N LEU A 91 -3.00 24.94 -0.97
CA LEU A 91 -4.22 25.45 -1.61
C LEU A 91 -4.83 26.61 -0.83
N MET A 92 -4.86 26.54 0.50
CA MET A 92 -5.41 27.63 1.32
C MET A 92 -4.59 28.90 1.26
N LYS A 93 -3.26 28.80 1.20
CA LYS A 93 -2.38 29.98 1.01
C LYS A 93 -2.67 30.69 -0.31
N GLN A 94 -3.22 29.99 -1.30
CA GLN A 94 -3.66 30.57 -2.57
C GLN A 94 -5.05 31.22 -2.49
N MET A 95 -5.80 31.02 -1.41
CA MET A 95 -7.14 31.59 -1.24
C MET A 95 -7.09 33.00 -0.59
N PRO A 96 -7.68 34.04 -1.20
CA PRO A 96 -7.51 35.44 -0.78
C PRO A 96 -7.95 35.78 0.64
N LEU A 97 -9.01 35.11 1.14
CA LEU A 97 -9.61 35.36 2.45
C LEU A 97 -9.15 34.32 3.48
N VAL A 98 -9.17 33.04 3.11
CA VAL A 98 -8.88 31.91 3.98
C VAL A 98 -7.40 31.86 4.39
N GLY A 99 -6.48 32.16 3.47
CA GLY A 99 -5.04 32.14 3.74
C GLY A 99 -4.55 33.21 4.74
N ARG A 100 -5.44 34.11 5.19
CA ARG A 100 -5.13 35.18 6.17
C ARG A 100 -5.67 34.90 7.57
N ILE A 101 -6.34 33.77 7.79
CA ILE A 101 -6.97 33.41 9.07
C ILE A 101 -6.11 32.32 9.75
N PRO A 102 -5.29 32.66 10.77
CA PRO A 102 -4.38 31.71 11.41
C PRO A 102 -5.09 30.52 12.06
N GLN A 103 -6.31 30.73 12.55
CA GLN A 103 -7.11 29.70 13.22
C GLN A 103 -7.46 28.53 12.30
N ILE A 104 -7.53 28.76 10.98
CA ILE A 104 -7.86 27.67 10.03
C ILE A 104 -6.64 26.75 9.83
N GLU A 105 -5.42 27.29 9.87
CA GLU A 105 -4.20 26.48 9.80
C GLU A 105 -4.07 25.59 11.05
N GLU A 106 -4.30 26.16 12.23
CA GLU A 106 -4.30 25.42 13.51
C GLU A 106 -5.44 24.38 13.57
N PHE A 107 -6.62 24.71 13.06
CA PHE A 107 -7.73 23.76 12.95
C PHE A 107 -7.35 22.55 12.09
N ILE A 108 -6.62 22.75 10.99
CA ILE A 108 -6.20 21.65 10.12
C ILE A 108 -5.16 20.77 10.80
N ASP A 109 -4.16 21.37 11.44
CA ASP A 109 -3.09 20.63 12.12
C ASP A 109 -3.62 19.78 13.29
N THR A 110 -4.67 20.25 13.96
CA THR A 110 -5.29 19.54 15.08
C THR A 110 -6.36 18.53 14.66
N THR A 111 -7.04 18.75 13.53
CA THR A 111 -8.15 17.89 13.07
C THR A 111 -7.69 16.77 12.15
N PHE A 112 -6.68 17.00 11.31
CA PHE A 112 -6.23 16.03 10.30
C PHE A 112 -4.92 15.37 10.75
N THR A 113 -5.07 14.44 11.68
CA THR A 113 -3.99 13.57 12.20
C THR A 113 -4.10 12.15 11.63
N SER A 114 -3.02 11.37 11.67
CA SER A 114 -3.03 9.97 11.23
C SER A 114 -4.02 9.10 12.02
N ASP A 115 -4.26 9.45 13.27
CA ASP A 115 -5.22 8.79 14.16
C ASP A 115 -6.68 9.10 13.83
N SER A 116 -6.95 10.27 13.24
CA SER A 116 -8.29 10.69 12.84
C SER A 116 -8.69 10.20 11.44
N ILE A 117 -7.75 9.61 10.69
CA ILE A 117 -8.05 8.97 9.41
C ILE A 117 -8.92 7.73 9.63
N PRO A 118 -10.14 7.67 9.05
CA PRO A 118 -11.00 6.51 9.16
C PRO A 118 -10.31 5.25 8.62
N LEU A 119 -10.52 4.11 9.27
CA LEU A 119 -9.97 2.82 8.83
C LEU A 119 -10.31 2.50 7.36
N ALA A 120 -11.50 2.88 6.90
CA ALA A 120 -11.88 2.74 5.49
C ALA A 120 -10.96 3.53 4.54
N LEU A 121 -10.51 4.72 4.95
CA LEU A 121 -9.57 5.52 4.17
C LEU A 121 -8.14 4.95 4.25
N LYS A 122 -7.73 4.40 5.42
CA LYS A 122 -6.46 3.64 5.54
C LYS A 122 -6.44 2.42 4.61
N ASN A 123 -7.57 1.72 4.51
CA ASN A 123 -7.69 0.59 3.59
C ASN A 123 -7.75 1.02 2.12
N ALA A 124 -8.39 2.15 1.80
CA ALA A 124 -8.42 2.70 0.45
C ALA A 124 -7.02 3.14 -0.02
N MET A 125 -6.22 3.68 0.90
CA MET A 125 -4.83 4.07 0.69
C MET A 125 -3.94 2.91 0.23
N PHE A 126 -4.25 1.67 0.60
CA PHE A 126 -3.55 0.48 0.09
C PHE A 126 -3.70 0.28 -1.42
N PHE A 127 -4.85 0.64 -1.99
CA PHE A 127 -5.03 0.61 -3.44
C PHE A 127 -4.12 1.63 -4.13
N GLN A 128 -3.82 2.76 -3.48
CA GLN A 128 -2.87 3.72 -4.03
C GLN A 128 -1.48 3.08 -4.19
N LYS A 129 -1.01 2.24 -3.26
CA LYS A 129 0.25 1.48 -3.42
C LYS A 129 0.22 0.52 -4.61
N ILE A 130 -0.92 -0.11 -4.89
CA ILE A 130 -1.11 -0.95 -6.08
C ILE A 130 -1.02 -0.09 -7.35
N LEU A 131 -1.65 1.08 -7.36
CA LEU A 131 -1.60 2.04 -8.47
C LEU A 131 -0.22 2.70 -8.62
N ASP A 132 0.50 2.95 -7.52
CA ASP A 132 1.85 3.52 -7.55
C ASP A 132 2.86 2.49 -8.06
N ALA A 133 2.59 1.18 -7.87
CA ALA A 133 3.30 0.12 -8.57
C ALA A 133 2.99 0.11 -10.09
N GLU A 134 1.92 0.77 -10.55
CA GLU A 134 1.70 1.05 -11.98
C GLU A 134 2.47 2.29 -12.46
N ASP A 135 2.78 3.26 -11.60
CA ASP A 135 3.31 4.56 -12.03
C ASP A 135 4.83 4.48 -12.34
N ILE A 136 5.09 4.43 -13.65
CA ILE A 136 6.30 4.07 -14.41
C ILE A 136 7.61 4.84 -14.05
N LYS A 137 7.59 5.82 -13.14
CA LYS A 137 8.72 6.75 -12.96
C LYS A 137 9.63 6.52 -11.75
N SER A 138 9.29 5.61 -10.84
CA SER A 138 10.03 5.43 -9.58
C SER A 138 10.54 4.01 -9.31
N GLN A 139 10.10 3.00 -10.07
CA GLN A 139 10.47 1.60 -9.84
C GLN A 139 11.29 1.03 -11.01
N GLU A 140 12.42 0.38 -10.72
CA GLU A 140 13.27 -0.29 -11.72
C GLU A 140 12.58 -1.50 -12.38
N VAL A 141 11.52 -2.01 -11.77
CA VAL A 141 10.82 -3.23 -12.17
C VAL A 141 9.34 -2.95 -12.39
N GLN A 142 8.88 -3.09 -13.63
CA GLN A 142 7.45 -3.10 -13.97
C GLN A 142 6.87 -4.50 -13.75
N PHE A 143 5.77 -4.60 -13.01
CA PHE A 143 5.09 -5.88 -12.74
C PHE A 143 3.96 -6.15 -13.75
N ASP A 144 3.74 -7.42 -14.06
CA ASP A 144 2.68 -7.89 -14.96
C ASP A 144 1.46 -8.40 -14.18
N VAL A 145 1.68 -8.98 -13.00
CA VAL A 145 0.63 -9.53 -12.14
C VAL A 145 0.82 -9.04 -10.71
N ILE A 146 -0.26 -8.53 -10.11
CA ILE A 146 -0.30 -8.19 -8.69
C ILE A 146 -1.24 -9.14 -7.95
N ILE A 147 -0.78 -9.64 -6.82
CA ILE A 147 -1.57 -10.42 -5.87
C ILE A 147 -1.65 -9.61 -4.58
N ALA A 148 -2.85 -9.23 -4.18
CA ALA A 148 -3.08 -8.42 -2.99
C ALA A 148 -3.81 -9.23 -1.92
N ASP A 149 -3.14 -9.43 -0.79
CA ASP A 149 -3.67 -10.01 0.44
C ASP A 149 -4.29 -8.90 1.30
N PHE A 150 -5.62 -8.88 1.37
CA PHE A 150 -6.36 -7.83 2.04
C PHE A 150 -6.57 -8.13 3.54
N PRO A 151 -6.60 -7.08 4.39
CA PRO A 151 -6.96 -7.24 5.78
C PRO A 151 -8.39 -7.83 5.91
N PRO A 152 -8.68 -8.50 7.04
CA PRO A 152 -9.97 -9.13 7.30
C PRO A 152 -11.15 -8.16 7.45
#